data_AF-A0A2N2G4G3-F1
#
_entry.id   AF-A0A2N2G4G3-F1
#
_cell.length_a   1.000
_cell.length_b   1.000
_cell.length_c   1.000
_cell.angle_alpha   90.00
_cell.angle_beta   90.00
_cell.angle_gamma   90.00
#
_symmetry.space_group_name_H-M   'P 1'
#
loop_
_entity.id
_entity.type
_entity.pdbx_description
1 polymer ?
#
loop_
_entity_poly.entity_id
_entity_poly.type
_entity_poly.pdbx_seq_one_letter_code
_entity_poly.pdbx_strand_id
1 'polypeptide(L)'
;MPNSLDFLVEFLRLSKLFWRSKQKLKIRGTTFFLALLTIMQMILAVVITQWSAALFNALEQHSMRGLITQIGVLAIIFVADMTITGTHLVIKRNLQIYWRDWLTDYVFSRWMRDGRHYLISHLPGEHDNPDARIAEDCRIASESAVALGHSLFYCILLLIGFSQVLWSRSGVVTLDLGAWQIPIYGHLVWIAIIYTALASWLGWQVSLPLTGATNARQSAEAD
;
A
#
# COMPACT_ATOMS: atom_id res chain seq x y z
N MET A 1 -15.29 20.39 -10.28
CA MET A 1 -14.49 19.16 -10.11
C MET A 1 -15.45 17.99 -10.29
N PRO A 2 -15.15 16.97 -11.11
CA PRO A 2 -16.00 15.77 -11.17
C PRO A 2 -16.15 15.19 -9.76
N ASN A 3 -17.32 14.65 -9.43
CA ASN A 3 -17.54 14.07 -8.10
C ASN A 3 -16.57 12.90 -7.89
N SER A 4 -15.95 12.81 -6.71
CA SER A 4 -14.97 11.78 -6.38
C SER A 4 -15.49 10.35 -6.53
N LEU A 5 -16.81 10.16 -6.35
CA LEU A 5 -17.49 8.88 -6.57
C LEU A 5 -17.55 8.49 -8.04
N ASP A 6 -17.74 9.45 -8.95
CA ASP A 6 -17.77 9.19 -10.39
C ASP A 6 -16.39 8.75 -10.89
N PHE A 7 -15.33 9.39 -10.38
CA PHE A 7 -13.94 9.01 -10.68
C PHE A 7 -13.65 7.55 -10.34
N LEU A 8 -14.03 7.08 -9.14
CA LEU A 8 -13.77 5.69 -8.73
C LEU A 8 -14.52 4.69 -9.61
N VAL A 9 -15.78 4.99 -9.97
CA VAL A 9 -16.57 4.12 -10.83
C VAL A 9 -15.98 4.04 -12.24
N GLU A 10 -15.54 5.17 -12.80
CA GLU A 10 -14.88 5.23 -14.10
C GLU A 10 -13.54 4.51 -14.09
N PHE A 11 -12.73 4.74 -13.05
CA PHE A 11 -11.45 4.05 -12.86
C PHE A 11 -11.63 2.53 -12.74
N LEU A 12 -12.62 2.07 -11.97
CA LEU A 12 -12.94 0.65 -11.85
C LEU A 12 -13.41 0.05 -13.17
N ARG A 13 -14.21 0.79 -13.95
CA ARG A 13 -14.68 0.38 -15.28
C ARG A 13 -13.50 0.24 -16.25
N LEU A 14 -12.56 1.19 -16.25
CA LEU A 14 -11.34 1.14 -17.05
C LEU A 14 -10.43 -0.02 -16.62
N SER A 15 -10.20 -0.17 -15.32
CA SER A 15 -9.39 -1.26 -14.75
C SER A 15 -9.96 -2.62 -15.11
N LYS A 16 -11.28 -2.79 -15.10
CA LYS A 16 -11.95 -4.05 -15.49
C LYS A 16 -11.61 -4.48 -16.92
N LEU A 17 -11.39 -3.53 -17.83
CA LEU A 17 -10.99 -3.82 -19.21
C LEU A 17 -9.56 -4.36 -19.28
N PHE A 18 -8.65 -3.83 -18.47
CA PHE A 18 -7.27 -4.34 -18.34
C PHE A 18 -7.24 -5.81 -17.92
N TRP A 19 -8.00 -6.18 -16.89
CA TRP A 19 -8.10 -7.57 -16.40
C TRP A 19 -8.74 -8.54 -17.40
N ARG A 20 -9.48 -8.03 -18.39
CA ARG A 20 -10.15 -8.82 -19.45
C ARG A 20 -9.39 -8.82 -20.78
N SER A 21 -8.21 -8.21 -20.84
CA SER A 21 -7.40 -8.10 -22.05
C SER A 21 -6.92 -9.47 -22.58
N LYS A 22 -6.34 -9.47 -23.79
CA LYS A 22 -5.82 -10.68 -24.46
C LYS A 22 -4.80 -11.44 -23.59
N GLN A 23 -4.07 -10.75 -22.72
CA GLN A 23 -3.05 -11.34 -21.83
C GLN A 23 -3.57 -11.60 -20.39
N LYS A 24 -4.89 -11.77 -20.21
CA LYS A 24 -5.55 -11.95 -18.90
C LYS A 24 -4.90 -12.99 -17.98
N LEU A 25 -4.40 -14.11 -18.51
CA LEU A 25 -3.78 -15.16 -17.69
C LEU A 25 -2.45 -14.70 -17.08
N LYS A 26 -1.59 -14.04 -17.87
CA LYS A 26 -0.31 -13.51 -17.40
C LYS A 26 -0.53 -12.42 -16.35
N ILE A 27 -1.46 -11.50 -16.62
CA ILE A 27 -1.79 -10.40 -15.70
C ILE A 27 -2.33 -10.95 -14.38
N ARG A 28 -3.33 -11.83 -14.42
CA ARG A 28 -3.91 -12.44 -13.22
C ARG A 28 -2.90 -13.28 -12.44
N GLY A 29 -2.04 -14.03 -13.13
CA GLY A 29 -0.96 -14.80 -12.51
C GLY A 29 0.04 -13.89 -11.78
N THR A 30 0.47 -12.81 -12.43
CA THR A 30 1.40 -11.82 -11.85
C THR A 30 0.79 -11.15 -10.62
N THR A 31 -0.49 -10.78 -10.67
CA THR A 31 -1.20 -10.18 -9.53
C THR A 31 -1.42 -11.15 -8.38
N PHE A 32 -1.79 -12.40 -8.69
CA PHE A 32 -1.93 -13.43 -7.66
C PHE A 32 -0.59 -13.69 -6.96
N PHE A 33 0.49 -13.78 -7.74
CA PHE A 33 1.83 -13.97 -7.19
C PHE A 33 2.30 -12.77 -6.37
N LEU A 34 2.00 -11.54 -6.81
CA LEU A 34 2.24 -10.32 -6.03
C LEU A 34 1.48 -10.34 -4.69
N ALA A 35 0.21 -10.77 -4.69
CA ALA A 35 -0.59 -10.88 -3.49
C ALA A 35 0.00 -11.93 -2.52
N LEU A 36 0.42 -13.09 -3.05
CA LEU A 36 1.08 -14.13 -2.25
C LEU A 36 2.37 -13.62 -1.61
N LEU A 37 3.23 -12.94 -2.36
CA LEU A 37 4.46 -12.34 -1.83
C LEU A 37 4.15 -11.29 -0.77
N THR A 38 3.09 -10.49 -0.95
CA THR A 38 2.68 -9.48 0.04
C THR A 38 2.19 -10.13 1.34
N ILE A 39 1.48 -11.27 1.26
CA ILE A 39 1.12 -12.07 2.44
C ILE A 39 2.38 -12.60 3.12
N MET A 40 3.35 -13.12 2.36
CA MET A 40 4.62 -13.60 2.90
C MET A 40 5.40 -12.47 3.60
N GLN A 41 5.43 -11.25 3.06
CA GLN A 41 6.04 -10.08 3.71
C GLN A 41 5.39 -9.77 5.05
N MET A 42 4.05 -9.80 5.12
CA MET A 42 3.34 -9.60 6.38
C MET A 42 3.67 -10.72 7.40
N ILE A 43 3.72 -11.99 6.97
CA ILE A 43 4.09 -13.11 7.85
C ILE A 43 5.51 -12.91 8.37
N LEU A 44 6.42 -12.49 7.51
CA LEU A 44 7.82 -12.26 7.87
C LEU A 44 7.96 -11.12 8.90
N ALA A 45 7.16 -10.06 8.78
CA ALA A 45 7.10 -9.00 9.79
C ALA A 45 6.68 -9.53 11.17
N VAL A 46 5.72 -10.47 11.20
CA VAL A 46 5.31 -11.15 12.44
C VAL A 46 6.43 -12.07 12.96
N VAL A 47 7.10 -12.83 12.09
CA VAL A 47 8.22 -13.71 12.44
C VAL A 47 9.39 -12.91 13.03
N ILE A 48 9.76 -11.77 12.43
CA ILE A 48 10.79 -10.87 12.94
C ILE A 48 10.42 -10.37 14.35
N THR A 49 9.16 -10.00 14.56
CA THR A 49 8.67 -9.56 15.87
C THR A 49 8.81 -10.67 16.92
N GLN A 50 8.45 -11.92 16.59
CA GLN A 50 8.60 -13.06 17.49
C GLN A 50 10.06 -13.45 17.74
N TRP A 51 10.89 -13.40 16.70
CA TRP A 51 12.33 -13.61 16.80
C TRP A 51 12.99 -12.59 17.73
N SER A 52 12.61 -11.31 17.63
CA SER A 52 13.08 -10.25 18.52
C SER A 52 12.75 -10.58 19.99
N ALA A 53 11.52 -11.00 20.28
CA ALA A 53 11.15 -11.46 21.62
C ALA A 53 11.98 -12.66 22.10
N ALA A 54 12.25 -13.64 21.22
CA ALA A 54 13.07 -14.80 21.55
C ALA A 54 14.54 -14.43 21.82
N LEU A 55 15.08 -13.46 21.08
CA LEU A 55 16.41 -12.89 21.31
C LEU A 55 16.49 -12.24 22.70
N PHE A 56 15.54 -11.36 23.03
CA PHE A 56 15.52 -10.71 24.34
C PHE A 56 15.37 -11.72 25.49
N ASN A 57 14.53 -12.74 25.33
CA ASN A 57 14.42 -13.81 26.33
C ASN A 57 15.74 -14.58 26.53
N ALA A 58 16.49 -14.84 25.45
CA ALA A 58 17.79 -15.51 25.55
C ALA A 58 18.84 -14.65 26.28
N LEU A 59 18.80 -13.33 26.06
CA LEU A 59 19.64 -12.36 26.77
C LEU A 59 19.28 -12.27 28.26
N GLU A 60 17.99 -12.19 28.58
CA GLU A 60 17.49 -12.17 29.96
C GLU A 60 17.89 -13.44 30.73
N GLN A 61 17.85 -14.60 30.08
CA GLN A 61 18.28 -15.86 30.66
C GLN A 61 19.80 -16.07 30.66
N HIS A 62 20.59 -15.09 30.21
CA HIS A 62 22.04 -15.18 30.05
C HIS A 62 22.50 -16.44 29.26
N SER A 63 21.70 -16.89 28.30
CA SER A 63 21.93 -18.13 27.58
C SER A 63 22.76 -17.90 26.31
N MET A 64 24.07 -18.17 26.40
CA MET A 64 24.97 -18.06 25.25
C MET A 64 24.56 -18.96 24.08
N ARG A 65 24.09 -20.19 24.37
CA ARG A 65 23.59 -21.12 23.36
C ARG A 65 22.31 -20.60 22.69
N GLY A 66 21.40 -20.02 23.48
CA GLY A 66 20.19 -19.38 22.97
C GLY A 66 20.52 -18.23 22.02
N LEU A 67 21.46 -17.37 22.42
CA LEU A 67 21.92 -16.24 21.61
C LEU A 67 22.49 -16.68 20.25
N ILE A 68 23.42 -17.64 20.24
CA ILE A 68 24.02 -18.17 19.00
C ILE A 68 22.95 -18.78 18.08
N THR A 69 21.96 -19.48 18.67
CA THR A 69 20.84 -20.04 17.91
C THR A 69 20.02 -18.93 17.24
N GLN A 70 19.73 -17.84 17.96
CA GLN A 70 18.97 -16.72 17.41
C GLN A 70 19.74 -15.98 16.31
N ILE A 71 21.07 -15.89 16.39
CA ILE A 71 21.91 -15.35 15.30
C ILE A 71 21.76 -16.19 14.03
N GLY A 72 21.79 -17.52 14.15
CA GLY A 72 21.57 -18.42 13.01
C GLY A 72 20.17 -18.28 12.41
N VAL A 73 19.14 -18.19 13.25
CA VAL A 73 17.75 -17.95 12.81
C VAL A 73 17.62 -16.59 12.10
N LEU A 74 18.29 -15.55 12.60
CA LEU A 74 18.30 -14.23 11.96
C LEU A 74 18.87 -14.29 10.54
N ALA A 75 19.97 -15.03 10.33
CA ALA A 75 20.55 -15.18 9.00
C ALA A 75 19.56 -15.82 8.01
N ILE A 76 18.78 -16.81 8.44
CA ILE A 76 17.74 -17.44 7.62
C ILE A 76 16.60 -16.46 7.31
N ILE A 77 16.12 -15.74 8.33
CA ILE A 77 15.08 -14.70 8.16
C ILE A 77 15.55 -13.63 7.17
N PHE A 78 16.81 -13.19 7.28
CA PHE A 78 17.40 -12.18 6.41
C PHE A 78 17.47 -12.63 4.95
N VAL A 79 17.92 -13.86 4.69
CA VAL A 79 17.95 -14.42 3.32
C VAL A 79 16.52 -14.56 2.76
N ALA A 80 15.57 -14.99 3.58
CA ALA A 80 14.17 -15.07 3.19
C ALA A 80 13.59 -13.69 2.84
N ASP A 81 13.84 -12.68 3.69
CA ASP A 81 13.40 -11.29 3.47
C ASP A 81 13.95 -10.72 2.17
N MET A 82 15.26 -10.87 1.96
CA MET A 82 15.92 -10.36 0.75
C MET A 82 15.36 -11.01 -0.51
N THR A 83 15.12 -12.33 -0.47
CA THR A 83 14.56 -13.08 -1.61
C THR A 83 13.12 -12.65 -1.91
N ILE A 84 12.29 -12.53 -0.87
CA ILE A 84 10.88 -12.12 -1.00
C ILE A 84 10.82 -10.68 -1.53
N THR A 85 11.57 -9.76 -0.93
CA THR A 85 11.57 -8.34 -1.30
C THR A 85 12.12 -8.11 -2.71
N GLY A 86 13.20 -8.79 -3.08
CA GLY A 86 13.75 -8.74 -4.44
C GLY A 86 12.75 -9.26 -5.48
N THR A 87 12.10 -10.40 -5.22
CA THR A 87 11.09 -10.98 -6.12
C THR A 87 9.86 -10.07 -6.19
N HIS A 88 9.42 -9.52 -5.07
CA HIS A 88 8.29 -8.61 -4.97
C HIS A 88 8.48 -7.38 -5.85
N LEU A 89 9.66 -6.75 -5.78
CA LEU A 89 10.00 -5.58 -6.60
C LEU A 89 9.85 -5.88 -8.10
N VAL A 90 10.40 -7.00 -8.56
CA VAL A 90 10.36 -7.41 -9.98
C VAL A 90 8.91 -7.65 -10.43
N ILE A 91 8.14 -8.39 -9.64
CA ILE A 91 6.76 -8.75 -9.98
C ILE A 91 5.85 -7.52 -9.97
N LYS A 92 6.00 -6.63 -8.99
CA LYS A 92 5.29 -5.35 -8.93
C LYS A 92 5.61 -4.48 -10.15
N ARG A 93 6.88 -4.37 -10.52
CA ARG A 93 7.32 -3.61 -11.70
C ARG A 93 6.75 -4.19 -12.98
N ASN A 94 6.77 -5.51 -13.15
CA ASN A 94 6.19 -6.18 -14.32
C ASN A 94 4.69 -5.90 -14.44
N LEU A 95 3.95 -5.92 -13.33
CA LEU A 95 2.52 -5.58 -13.34
C LEU A 95 2.28 -4.12 -13.77
N GLN A 96 3.11 -3.18 -13.31
CA GLN A 96 3.05 -1.78 -13.74
C GLN A 96 3.31 -1.63 -15.24
N ILE A 97 4.33 -2.32 -15.78
CA ILE A 97 4.66 -2.30 -17.21
C ILE A 97 3.50 -2.87 -18.03
N TYR A 98 2.98 -4.05 -17.67
CA TYR A 98 1.86 -4.65 -18.41
C TYR A 98 0.62 -3.76 -18.42
N TRP A 99 0.34 -3.05 -17.33
CA TRP A 99 -0.78 -2.11 -17.29
C TRP A 99 -0.49 -0.87 -18.12
N ARG A 100 0.72 -0.29 -18.01
CA ARG A 100 1.10 0.86 -18.81
C ARG A 100 1.01 0.56 -20.30
N ASP A 101 1.60 -0.54 -20.76
CA ASP A 101 1.59 -0.93 -22.17
C ASP A 101 0.15 -1.08 -22.68
N TRP A 102 -0.70 -1.79 -21.93
CA TRP A 102 -2.11 -1.94 -22.29
C TRP A 102 -2.88 -0.61 -22.31
N LEU A 103 -2.63 0.27 -21.33
CA LEU A 103 -3.34 1.54 -21.19
C LEU A 103 -2.92 2.51 -22.29
N THR A 104 -1.62 2.60 -22.59
CA THR A 104 -1.09 3.39 -23.69
C THR A 104 -1.67 2.92 -25.02
N ASP A 105 -1.66 1.61 -25.31
CA ASP A 105 -2.27 1.06 -26.52
C ASP A 105 -3.77 1.39 -26.62
N TYR A 106 -4.50 1.28 -25.51
CA TYR A 106 -5.93 1.56 -25.45
C TYR A 106 -6.25 3.04 -25.71
N VAL A 107 -5.53 3.96 -25.06
CA VAL A 107 -5.71 5.41 -25.22
C VAL A 107 -5.26 5.84 -26.61
N PHE A 108 -4.09 5.40 -27.06
CA PHE A 108 -3.54 5.72 -28.38
C PHE A 108 -4.44 5.23 -29.52
N SER A 109 -4.98 4.01 -29.43
CA SER A 109 -5.91 3.49 -30.43
C SER A 109 -7.24 4.25 -30.48
N ARG A 110 -7.62 4.92 -29.39
CA ARG A 110 -8.81 5.77 -29.33
C ARG A 110 -8.51 7.19 -29.81
N TRP A 111 -7.29 7.65 -29.59
CA TRP A 111 -6.76 8.92 -30.09
C TRP A 111 -6.63 8.96 -31.61
N MET A 112 -6.12 7.88 -32.21
CA MET A 112 -5.94 7.79 -33.67
C MET A 112 -7.23 7.54 -34.45
N ARG A 113 -8.34 7.24 -33.77
CA ARG A 113 -9.62 6.91 -34.40
C ARG A 113 -10.33 8.15 -34.90
N ASP A 114 -11.06 8.03 -36.01
CA ASP A 114 -11.94 9.07 -36.55
C ASP A 114 -11.24 10.43 -36.79
N GLY A 115 -9.92 10.43 -37.02
CA GLY A 115 -9.16 11.67 -37.23
C GLY A 115 -9.10 12.61 -36.03
N ARG A 116 -9.38 12.13 -34.81
CA ARG A 116 -9.45 12.97 -33.58
C ARG A 116 -8.18 13.76 -33.30
N HIS A 117 -7.03 13.22 -33.67
CA HIS A 117 -5.75 13.91 -33.58
C HIS A 117 -5.70 15.22 -34.37
N TYR A 118 -6.40 15.29 -35.51
CA TYR A 118 -6.55 16.51 -36.30
C TYR A 118 -7.69 17.39 -35.78
N LEU A 119 -8.77 16.79 -35.30
CA LEU A 119 -9.92 17.54 -34.79
C LEU A 119 -9.60 18.35 -33.53
N ILE A 120 -8.68 17.87 -32.67
CA ILE A 120 -8.36 18.56 -31.42
C ILE A 120 -7.73 19.93 -31.65
N SER A 121 -6.96 20.12 -32.73
CA SER A 121 -6.33 21.40 -33.02
C SER A 121 -7.34 22.48 -33.41
N HIS A 122 -8.59 22.08 -33.70
CA HIS A 122 -9.70 22.96 -34.04
C HIS A 122 -10.64 23.19 -32.84
N LEU A 123 -10.41 22.52 -31.71
CA LEU A 123 -11.18 22.71 -30.48
C LEU A 123 -10.56 23.83 -29.64
N PRO A 124 -11.38 24.72 -29.03
CA PRO A 124 -10.87 25.74 -28.12
C PRO A 124 -10.27 25.09 -26.87
N GLY A 125 -9.06 25.50 -26.49
CA GLY A 125 -8.34 25.00 -25.32
C GLY A 125 -6.84 24.85 -25.57
N GLU A 126 -6.09 24.66 -24.49
CA GLU A 126 -4.66 24.38 -24.53
C GLU A 126 -4.45 22.87 -24.72
N HIS A 127 -3.99 22.48 -25.90
CA HIS A 127 -3.91 21.08 -26.35
C HIS A 127 -2.47 20.65 -26.66
N ASP A 128 -1.49 21.28 -26.02
CA ASP A 128 -0.09 21.09 -26.34
C ASP A 128 0.41 19.69 -25.97
N ASN A 129 1.22 19.12 -26.87
CA ASN A 129 1.97 17.88 -26.69
C ASN A 129 1.12 16.67 -26.24
N PRO A 130 0.04 16.32 -26.98
CA PRO A 130 -0.89 15.26 -26.59
C PRO A 130 -0.23 13.88 -26.51
N ASP A 131 0.80 13.64 -27.30
CA ASP A 131 1.64 12.45 -27.28
C ASP A 131 2.44 12.32 -25.98
N ALA A 132 3.10 13.39 -25.51
CA ALA A 132 3.77 13.36 -24.22
C ALA A 132 2.78 13.20 -23.07
N ARG A 133 1.61 13.85 -23.15
CA ARG A 133 0.55 13.70 -22.15
C ARG A 133 0.04 12.26 -22.09
N ILE A 134 -0.24 11.63 -23.22
CA ILE A 134 -0.66 10.21 -23.26
C ILE A 134 0.41 9.32 -22.62
N ALA A 135 1.69 9.52 -22.95
CA ALA A 135 2.77 8.71 -22.40
C ALA A 135 2.92 8.89 -20.88
N GLU A 136 2.97 10.13 -20.41
CA GLU A 136 3.23 10.44 -19.01
C GLU A 136 2.01 10.19 -18.11
N ASP A 137 0.80 10.57 -18.54
CA ASP A 137 -0.42 10.33 -17.76
C ASP A 137 -0.71 8.83 -17.64
N CYS A 138 -0.48 8.04 -18.71
CA CYS A 138 -0.62 6.58 -18.63
C CYS A 138 0.41 5.96 -17.67
N ARG A 139 1.65 6.48 -17.64
CA ARG A 139 2.69 6.04 -16.70
C ARG A 139 2.29 6.36 -15.26
N ILE A 140 1.93 7.61 -14.96
CA ILE A 140 1.52 8.05 -13.62
C ILE A 140 0.30 7.26 -13.14
N ALA A 141 -0.72 7.12 -13.99
CA ALA A 141 -1.95 6.41 -13.64
C ALA A 141 -1.70 4.93 -13.32
N SER A 142 -0.93 4.23 -14.14
CA SER A 142 -0.63 2.81 -13.94
C SER A 142 0.29 2.57 -12.73
N GLU A 143 1.33 3.38 -12.54
CA GLU A 143 2.22 3.27 -11.39
C GLU A 143 1.49 3.56 -10.08
N SER A 144 0.71 4.64 -10.03
CA SER A 144 -0.07 5.03 -8.85
C SER A 144 -1.15 4.01 -8.52
N ALA A 145 -1.87 3.50 -9.51
CA ALA A 145 -2.89 2.46 -9.32
C ALA A 145 -2.32 1.21 -8.65
N VAL A 146 -1.19 0.69 -9.17
CA VAL A 146 -0.55 -0.50 -8.59
C VAL A 146 0.04 -0.19 -7.21
N ALA A 147 0.66 0.97 -7.03
CA ALA A 147 1.26 1.36 -5.76
C ALA A 147 0.21 1.50 -4.65
N LEU A 148 -0.87 2.24 -4.89
CA LEU A 148 -1.97 2.45 -3.96
C LEU A 148 -2.75 1.16 -3.68
N GLY A 149 -3.03 0.37 -4.71
CA GLY A 149 -3.70 -0.92 -4.55
C GLY A 149 -2.89 -1.89 -3.70
N HIS A 150 -1.58 -1.98 -3.96
CA HIS A 150 -0.68 -2.81 -3.16
C HIS A 150 -0.52 -2.30 -1.73
N SER A 151 -0.32 -0.99 -1.53
CA SER A 151 -0.15 -0.43 -0.17
C SER A 151 -1.41 -0.60 0.66
N LEU A 152 -2.59 -0.37 0.09
CA LEU A 152 -3.87 -0.61 0.77
C LEU A 152 -4.00 -2.07 1.19
N PHE A 153 -3.73 -3.01 0.28
CA PHE A 153 -3.77 -4.45 0.58
C PHE A 153 -2.79 -4.83 1.69
N TYR A 154 -1.56 -4.33 1.62
CA TYR A 154 -0.54 -4.57 2.64
C TYR A 154 -0.94 -4.00 4.02
N CYS A 155 -1.48 -2.78 4.07
CA CYS A 155 -1.98 -2.18 5.31
C CYS A 155 -3.12 -2.98 5.94
N ILE A 156 -4.05 -3.52 5.13
CA ILE A 156 -5.12 -4.38 5.62
C ILE A 156 -4.55 -5.67 6.23
N LEU A 157 -3.58 -6.30 5.54
CA LEU A 157 -2.92 -7.50 6.06
C LEU A 157 -2.18 -7.24 7.37
N LEU A 158 -1.47 -6.12 7.47
CA LEU A 158 -0.80 -5.71 8.70
C LEU A 158 -1.80 -5.47 9.83
N LEU A 159 -2.90 -4.77 9.55
CA LEU A 159 -3.95 -4.51 10.54
C LEU A 159 -4.51 -5.82 11.09
N ILE A 160 -4.90 -6.76 10.23
CA ILE A 160 -5.44 -8.06 10.64
C ILE A 160 -4.37 -8.85 11.41
N GLY A 161 -3.16 -8.92 10.87
CA GLY A 161 -2.03 -9.66 11.43
C GLY A 161 -1.64 -9.23 12.83
N PHE A 162 -1.30 -7.95 12.98
CA PHE A 162 -0.88 -7.41 14.26
C PHE A 162 -2.02 -7.33 15.26
N SER A 163 -3.26 -7.11 14.81
CA SER A 163 -4.42 -7.20 15.70
C SER A 163 -4.58 -8.62 16.28
N GLN A 164 -4.40 -9.67 15.47
CA GLN A 164 -4.40 -11.05 15.95
C GLN A 164 -3.24 -11.34 16.93
N VAL A 165 -2.03 -10.86 16.63
CA VAL A 165 -0.87 -11.00 17.53
C VAL A 165 -1.15 -10.35 18.88
N LEU A 166 -1.63 -9.09 18.87
CA LEU A 166 -2.00 -8.36 20.08
C LEU A 166 -3.11 -9.06 20.85
N TRP A 167 -4.14 -9.56 20.16
CA TRP A 167 -5.23 -10.28 20.80
C TRP A 167 -4.74 -11.54 21.51
N SER A 168 -3.86 -12.32 20.86
CA SER A 168 -3.30 -13.55 21.43
C SER A 168 -2.40 -13.31 22.65
N ARG A 169 -1.73 -12.16 22.71
CA ARG A 169 -0.85 -11.76 23.81
C ARG A 169 -1.55 -10.90 24.86
N SER A 170 -2.75 -10.43 24.58
CA SER A 170 -3.53 -9.61 25.50
C SER A 170 -4.06 -10.47 26.64
N GLY A 171 -3.64 -10.15 27.87
CA GLY A 171 -4.32 -10.65 29.07
C GLY A 171 -5.75 -10.10 29.19
N VAL A 172 -6.48 -10.63 30.17
CA VAL A 172 -7.79 -10.09 30.58
C VAL A 172 -7.54 -9.05 31.67
N VAL A 173 -8.03 -7.83 31.44
CA VAL A 173 -8.03 -6.78 32.46
C VAL A 173 -9.46 -6.64 32.97
N THR A 174 -9.66 -6.84 34.25
CA THR A 174 -10.94 -6.60 34.93
C THR A 174 -10.97 -5.15 35.40
N LEU A 175 -11.88 -4.35 34.84
CA LEU A 175 -12.16 -3.04 35.40
C LEU A 175 -13.09 -3.21 36.59
N ASP A 176 -12.60 -2.84 37.77
CA ASP A 176 -13.38 -2.87 39.00
C ASP A 176 -14.06 -1.50 39.20
N LEU A 177 -15.31 -1.38 38.75
CA LEU A 177 -16.13 -0.17 38.87
C LEU A 177 -16.99 -0.23 40.14
N GLY A 178 -16.39 -0.67 41.25
CA GLY A 178 -17.01 -0.78 42.57
C GLY A 178 -18.00 -1.94 42.70
N ALA A 179 -19.13 -1.91 41.99
CA ALA A 179 -20.17 -2.96 42.05
C ALA A 179 -20.20 -3.86 40.81
N TRP A 180 -19.45 -3.51 39.75
CA TRP A 180 -19.47 -4.19 38.45
C TRP A 180 -18.04 -4.52 38.05
N GLN A 181 -17.75 -5.82 37.90
CA GLN A 181 -16.49 -6.30 37.33
C GLN A 181 -16.71 -6.59 35.85
N ILE A 182 -16.20 -5.70 34.99
CA ILE A 182 -16.32 -5.87 33.54
C ILE A 182 -14.97 -6.39 33.01
N PRO A 183 -14.87 -7.68 32.62
CA PRO A 183 -13.66 -8.20 31.99
C PRO A 183 -13.54 -7.68 30.56
N ILE A 184 -12.43 -6.99 30.27
CA ILE A 184 -12.11 -6.53 28.92
C ILE A 184 -11.08 -7.47 28.30
N TYR A 185 -11.53 -8.20 27.28
CA TYR A 185 -10.68 -9.02 26.43
C TYR A 185 -10.03 -8.16 25.34
N GLY A 186 -8.78 -8.45 24.98
CA GLY A 186 -8.10 -7.75 23.89
C GLY A 186 -7.79 -6.27 24.18
N HIS A 187 -7.64 -5.88 25.45
CA HIS A 187 -7.45 -4.47 25.85
C HIS A 187 -6.31 -3.77 25.10
N LEU A 188 -5.22 -4.48 24.75
CA LEU A 188 -4.11 -3.93 23.97
C LEU A 188 -4.54 -3.44 22.57
N VAL A 189 -5.49 -4.13 21.92
CA VAL A 189 -5.99 -3.72 20.60
C VAL A 189 -6.78 -2.43 20.71
N TRP A 190 -7.64 -2.31 21.72
CA TRP A 190 -8.43 -1.11 21.95
C TRP A 190 -7.56 0.10 22.29
N ILE A 191 -6.55 -0.08 23.15
CA ILE A 191 -5.58 0.98 23.46
C ILE A 191 -4.86 1.43 22.20
N ALA A 192 -4.41 0.50 21.35
CA ALA A 192 -3.74 0.84 20.09
C ALA A 192 -4.66 1.64 19.15
N ILE A 193 -5.94 1.27 19.03
CA ILE A 193 -6.92 2.01 18.21
C ILE A 193 -7.13 3.43 18.75
N ILE A 194 -7.35 3.59 20.05
CA ILE A 194 -7.57 4.90 20.66
C ILE A 194 -6.34 5.78 20.48
N TYR A 195 -5.15 5.25 20.78
CA TYR A 195 -3.89 5.96 20.65
C TYR A 195 -3.65 6.43 19.21
N THR A 196 -3.85 5.54 18.22
CA THR A 196 -3.63 5.87 16.80
C THR A 196 -4.67 6.83 16.24
N ALA A 197 -5.92 6.75 16.70
CA ALA A 197 -6.96 7.71 16.33
C ALA A 197 -6.65 9.11 16.85
N LEU A 198 -6.25 9.23 18.12
CA LEU A 198 -5.84 10.50 18.71
C LEU A 198 -4.60 11.08 18.00
N ALA A 199 -3.58 10.25 17.77
CA ALA A 199 -2.37 10.68 17.06
C ALA A 199 -2.69 11.17 15.64
N SER A 200 -3.57 10.47 14.93
CA SER A 200 -3.99 10.83 13.57
C SER A 200 -4.81 12.12 13.54
N TRP A 201 -5.70 12.31 14.52
CA TRP A 201 -6.48 13.54 14.66
C TRP A 201 -5.60 14.76 14.94
N LEU A 202 -4.65 14.63 15.88
CA LEU A 202 -3.67 15.69 16.16
C LEU A 202 -2.77 15.97 14.95
N GLY A 203 -2.28 14.92 14.28
CA GLY A 203 -1.48 15.07 13.07
C GLY A 203 -2.22 15.79 11.93
N TRP A 204 -3.50 15.48 11.74
CA TRP A 204 -4.36 16.19 10.79
C TRP A 204 -4.41 17.69 11.12
N GLN A 205 -4.69 18.04 12.38
CA GLN A 205 -4.79 19.45 12.78
C GLN A 205 -3.50 20.24 12.50
N VAL A 206 -2.34 19.64 12.74
CA VAL A 206 -1.03 20.25 12.45
C VAL A 206 -0.76 20.34 10.94
N SER A 207 -1.29 19.42 10.13
CA SER A 207 -1.05 19.37 8.68
C SER A 207 -1.85 20.40 7.89
N LEU A 208 -3.07 20.74 8.33
CA LEU A 208 -3.94 21.74 7.68
C LEU A 208 -3.30 23.12 7.45
N PRO A 209 -2.63 23.76 8.44
CA PRO A 209 -2.01 25.06 8.22
C PRO A 209 -0.80 24.98 7.27
N LEU A 210 -0.07 23.85 7.28
CA LEU A 210 1.13 23.67 6.45
C LEU A 210 0.79 23.63 4.96
N THR A 211 -0.35 23.06 4.57
CA THR A 211 -0.78 23.06 3.17
C THR A 211 -1.07 24.48 2.67
N GLY A 212 -1.69 25.31 3.52
CA GLY A 212 -1.93 26.72 3.19
C GLY A 212 -0.64 27.51 3.04
N ALA A 213 0.30 27.34 3.97
CA ALA A 213 1.61 28.00 3.92
C ALA A 213 2.44 27.56 2.72
N THR A 214 2.41 26.26 2.37
CA THR A 214 3.12 25.72 1.21
C THR A 214 2.54 26.28 -0.09
N ASN A 215 1.21 26.34 -0.21
CA ASN A 215 0.57 26.92 -1.40
C ASN A 215 0.91 28.40 -1.55
N ALA A 216 0.88 29.17 -0.45
CA ALA A 216 1.28 30.58 -0.45
C ALA A 216 2.75 30.78 -0.88
N ARG A 217 3.65 29.91 -0.41
CA ARG A 217 5.06 29.93 -0.81
C ARG A 217 5.23 29.61 -2.30
N GLN A 218 4.54 28.58 -2.81
CA GLN A 218 4.60 28.21 -4.23
C GLN A 218 4.05 29.31 -5.14
N SER A 219 2.99 30.02 -4.73
CA SER A 219 2.51 31.19 -5.47
C SER A 219 3.56 32.30 -5.52
N ALA A 220 4.23 32.60 -4.41
CA ALA A 220 5.27 33.63 -4.36
C ALA A 220 6.57 33.27 -5.10
N GLU A 221 6.87 31.98 -5.30
CA GLU A 221 8.02 31.52 -6.10
C GLU A 221 7.70 31.44 -7.62
N ALA A 222 6.42 31.48 -7.98
CA ALA A 222 5.96 31.46 -9.37
C ALA A 222 5.74 32.86 -9.97
N ASP A 223 5.57 33.88 -9.12
CA ASP A 223 5.50 35.32 -9.46
C ASP A 223 6.90 35.95 -9.57
#